data_AF-A0A1M3HG95-F1
#
_entry.id   AF-A0A1M3HG95-F1
#
_cell.length_a   1.000
_cell.length_b   1.000
_cell.length_c   1.000
_cell.angle_alpha   90.00
_cell.angle_beta   90.00
_cell.angle_gamma   90.00
#
_symmetry.space_group_name_H-M   'P 1'
#
loop_
_entity.id
_entity.type
_entity.pdbx_description
1 polymer ?
#
loop_
_entity_poly.entity_id
_entity_poly.type
_entity_poly.pdbx_seq_one_letter_code
_entity_poly.pdbx_strand_id
1 'polypeptide(L)'
;MPNVIYSAEPGLIIGFHGCEKAVCDAIICGKKRMKVSNNPWDWLGDGMYFWQNNYQRALHYAKHPPGKLKIKEPATASDIAANDRDNAERNSRGGPQSDSI
;
A
#
# COMPACT_ATOMS: atom_id res chain seq x y z
N MET A 1 8.14 -18.71 -33.90
CA MET A 1 7.56 -17.48 -33.32
C MET A 1 8.03 -17.43 -31.87
N PRO A 2 8.92 -16.52 -31.44
CA PRO A 2 9.26 -16.43 -30.03
C PRO A 2 8.04 -15.94 -29.26
N ASN A 3 7.64 -16.71 -28.24
CA ASN A 3 6.60 -16.35 -27.29
C ASN A 3 7.18 -15.24 -26.41
N VAL A 4 6.70 -14.00 -26.57
CA VAL A 4 7.03 -12.91 -25.65
C VAL A 4 6.29 -13.19 -24.35
N ILE A 5 6.88 -14.01 -23.49
CA ILE A 5 6.53 -14.05 -22.07
C ILE A 5 6.81 -12.62 -21.58
N TYR A 6 5.77 -11.96 -21.06
CA TYR A 6 5.89 -10.67 -20.38
C TYR A 6 7.02 -10.76 -19.33
N SER A 7 8.20 -10.28 -19.68
CA SER A 7 9.28 -10.11 -18.74
C SER A 7 8.94 -8.87 -17.93
N ALA A 8 8.73 -9.03 -16.62
CA ALA A 8 8.67 -7.89 -15.70
C ALA A 8 10.07 -7.26 -15.71
N GLU A 9 10.30 -6.33 -16.62
CA GLU A 9 11.52 -5.53 -16.66
C GLU A 9 11.68 -4.87 -15.28
N PRO A 10 12.85 -4.97 -14.63
CA PRO A 10 13.09 -4.31 -13.36
C PRO A 10 13.06 -2.80 -13.57
N GLY A 11 11.91 -2.20 -13.29
CA GLY A 11 11.72 -0.76 -13.23
C GLY A 11 11.62 -0.31 -11.77
N LEU A 12 12.17 0.86 -11.48
CA LEU A 12 11.84 1.58 -10.26
C LEU A 12 10.34 1.93 -10.29
N ILE A 13 9.56 1.38 -9.36
CA ILE A 13 8.14 1.68 -9.22
C ILE A 13 7.91 2.52 -7.97
N ILE A 14 7.31 3.69 -8.16
CA ILE A 14 6.89 4.57 -7.06
C ILE A 14 5.41 4.32 -6.78
N GLY A 15 5.09 3.94 -5.55
CA GLY A 15 3.74 3.73 -5.05
C GLY A 15 3.31 4.84 -4.09
N PHE A 16 2.04 5.22 -4.13
CA PHE A 16 1.45 6.20 -3.22
C PHE A 16 0.29 5.61 -2.43
N HIS A 17 0.28 5.80 -1.11
CA HIS A 17 -0.77 5.33 -0.20
C HIS A 17 -1.42 6.51 0.52
N GLY A 18 -2.74 6.66 0.36
CA GLY A 18 -3.51 7.72 1.01
C GLY A 18 -3.88 7.34 2.45
N CYS A 19 -3.54 8.17 3.43
CA CYS A 19 -3.79 7.90 4.85
C CYS A 19 -3.99 9.21 5.66
N GLU A 20 -4.22 9.07 6.98
CA GLU A 20 -4.25 10.20 7.92
C GLU A 20 -2.86 10.83 8.05
N LYS A 21 -2.79 12.16 8.14
CA LYS A 21 -1.52 12.91 8.22
C LYS A 21 -0.63 12.44 9.36
N ALA A 22 -1.20 12.25 10.55
CA ALA A 22 -0.46 11.77 11.72
C ALA A 22 0.19 10.39 11.49
N VAL A 23 -0.46 9.53 10.70
CA VAL A 23 0.07 8.22 10.31
C VAL A 23 1.22 8.39 9.32
N CYS A 24 1.02 9.21 8.28
CA CYS A 24 2.05 9.53 7.30
C CYS A 24 3.32 10.06 7.98
N ASP A 25 3.18 11.06 8.86
CA ASP A 25 4.29 11.65 9.61
C ASP A 25 5.00 10.59 10.47
N ALA A 26 4.23 9.72 11.16
CA ALA A 26 4.81 8.65 11.98
C ALA A 26 5.59 7.62 11.14
N ILE A 27 5.12 7.28 9.94
CA ILE A 27 5.81 6.39 9.01
C ILE A 27 7.10 7.04 8.51
N ILE A 28 7.03 8.29 8.05
CA ILE A 28 8.19 9.03 7.51
C ILE A 28 9.26 9.24 8.59
N CYS A 29 8.86 9.51 9.84
CA CYS A 29 9.79 9.63 10.96
C CYS A 29 10.31 8.27 11.48
N GLY A 30 9.95 7.14 10.86
CA GLY A 30 10.36 5.80 11.29
C GLY A 30 9.75 5.34 12.62
N LYS A 31 8.74 6.06 13.12
CA LYS A 31 8.04 5.76 14.39
C LYS A 31 6.98 4.68 14.24
N LYS A 32 6.47 4.50 13.01
CA LYS A 32 5.46 3.49 12.67
C LYS A 32 5.86 2.77 11.38
N ARG A 33 5.53 1.49 11.28
CA ARG A 33 5.61 0.73 10.02
C ARG A 33 4.21 0.59 9.42
N MET A 34 4.13 0.54 8.10
CA MET A 34 2.87 0.22 7.42
C MET A 34 2.42 -1.19 7.79
N LYS A 35 1.10 -1.35 7.94
CA LYS A 35 0.48 -2.62 8.30
C LYS A 35 -0.05 -3.32 7.05
N VAL A 36 0.18 -4.63 6.98
CA VAL A 36 -0.39 -5.46 5.91
C VAL A 36 -1.88 -5.71 6.17
N SER A 37 -2.70 -5.50 5.15
CA SER A 37 -4.11 -5.85 5.15
C SER A 37 -4.27 -7.37 5.04
N ASN A 38 -5.15 -7.96 5.84
CA ASN A 38 -5.47 -9.39 5.78
C ASN A 38 -6.97 -9.64 5.97
N ASN A 39 -7.80 -8.76 5.38
CA ASN A 39 -9.25 -8.85 5.56
C ASN A 39 -9.85 -9.85 4.55
N PRO A 40 -10.87 -10.64 4.95
CA PRO A 40 -11.53 -11.59 4.04
C PRO A 40 -12.20 -10.95 2.81
N TRP A 41 -12.48 -9.64 2.87
CA TRP A 41 -13.11 -8.88 1.79
C TRP A 41 -12.10 -8.09 0.94
N ASP A 42 -10.81 -8.29 1.16
CA ASP A 42 -9.77 -7.72 0.31
C ASP A 42 -9.71 -8.50 -1.02
N TRP A 43 -10.35 -7.93 -2.04
CA TRP A 43 -10.48 -8.54 -3.37
C TRP A 43 -9.14 -8.80 -4.10
N LEU A 44 -8.04 -8.22 -3.63
CA LEU A 44 -6.68 -8.46 -4.12
C LEU A 44 -5.87 -9.43 -3.24
N GLY A 45 -6.48 -9.97 -2.18
CA GLY A 45 -5.80 -10.81 -1.18
C GLY A 45 -4.87 -10.02 -0.27
N ASP A 46 -4.34 -10.66 0.78
CA ASP A 46 -3.55 -10.01 1.82
C ASP A 46 -2.38 -9.17 1.27
N GLY A 47 -2.23 -7.92 1.72
CA GLY A 47 -1.19 -7.04 1.18
C GLY A 47 -1.25 -5.58 1.63
N MET A 48 -0.28 -4.80 1.15
CA MET A 48 -0.29 -3.34 1.21
C MET A 48 -0.56 -2.79 -0.19
N TYR A 49 -1.51 -1.88 -0.31
CA TYR A 49 -1.97 -1.39 -1.62
C TYR A 49 -1.53 0.03 -1.87
N PHE A 50 -1.01 0.26 -3.07
CA PHE A 50 -0.50 1.55 -3.51
C PHE A 50 -1.09 1.93 -4.86
N TRP A 51 -1.27 3.23 -5.06
CA TRP A 51 -1.50 3.81 -6.37
C TRP A 51 -0.15 3.99 -7.06
N GLN A 52 0.11 3.17 -8.08
CA GLN A 52 1.33 3.23 -8.87
C GLN A 52 1.39 4.55 -9.66
N ASN A 53 2.47 5.31 -9.47
CA ASN A 53 2.78 6.54 -10.19
C ASN A 53 1.61 7.56 -10.26
N ASN A 54 0.73 7.58 -9.25
CA ASN A 54 -0.46 8.41 -9.25
C ASN A 54 -0.78 8.99 -7.85
N TYR A 55 0.00 10.00 -7.48
CA TYR A 55 -0.19 10.78 -6.26
C TYR A 55 -1.62 11.34 -6.12
N GLN A 56 -2.16 11.91 -7.21
CA GLN A 56 -3.47 12.57 -7.18
C GLN A 56 -4.58 11.58 -6.80
N ARG A 57 -4.51 10.34 -7.29
CA ARG A 57 -5.50 9.32 -6.99
C ARG A 57 -5.37 8.81 -5.54
N ALA A 58 -4.15 8.68 -5.02
CA ALA A 58 -3.93 8.36 -3.61
C ALA A 58 -4.50 9.44 -2.68
N LEU A 59 -4.26 10.71 -2.99
CA LEU A 59 -4.82 11.82 -2.23
C LEU A 59 -6.34 11.90 -2.37
N HIS A 60 -6.87 11.67 -3.57
CA HIS A 60 -8.31 11.62 -3.79
C HIS A 60 -8.97 10.53 -2.94
N TYR A 61 -8.36 9.34 -2.87
CA TYR A 61 -8.83 8.26 -2.00
C TYR A 61 -8.81 8.67 -0.52
N ALA A 62 -7.74 9.32 -0.06
CA ALA A 62 -7.66 9.81 1.32
C ALA A 62 -8.74 10.87 1.65
N LYS A 63 -9.09 11.72 0.67
CA LYS A 63 -10.15 12.74 0.81
C LYS A 63 -11.55 12.15 0.75
N HIS A 64 -11.74 11.09 -0.03
CA HIS A 64 -13.03 10.46 -0.28
C HIS A 64 -12.96 8.94 -0.02
N PRO A 65 -12.65 8.53 1.22
CA PRO A 65 -12.52 7.12 1.52
C PRO A 65 -13.88 6.41 1.42
N PRO A 66 -13.92 5.16 0.91
CA PRO A 66 -15.15 4.41 0.81
C PRO A 66 -15.66 3.97 2.20
N GLY A 67 -16.98 3.81 2.31
CA GLY A 67 -17.63 3.24 3.49
C GLY A 67 -17.64 4.17 4.70
N LYS A 68 -17.31 3.63 5.88
CA LYS A 68 -17.37 4.35 7.17
C LYS A 68 -16.05 5.01 7.57
N LEU A 69 -14.99 4.81 6.79
CA LEU A 69 -13.68 5.36 7.10
C LEU A 69 -13.76 6.89 7.07
N LYS A 70 -13.21 7.55 8.10
CA LYS A 70 -13.16 9.01 8.20
C LYS A 70 -11.72 9.41 8.46
N ILE A 71 -11.12 10.09 7.48
CA ILE A 71 -9.80 10.68 7.57
C ILE A 71 -10.01 12.17 7.84
N LYS A 72 -9.44 12.69 8.93
CA LYS A 72 -9.61 14.10 9.33
C LYS A 72 -8.68 14.99 8.53
N GLU A 73 -7.41 14.62 8.46
CA GLU A 73 -6.37 15.32 7.72
C GLU A 73 -5.77 14.36 6.69
N PRO A 74 -6.23 14.41 5.42
CA PRO A 74 -5.76 13.50 4.39
C PRO A 74 -4.33 13.85 3.95
N ALA A 75 -3.47 12.83 3.91
CA ALA A 75 -2.11 12.88 3.44
C ALA A 75 -1.79 11.68 2.53
N THR A 76 -0.62 11.71 1.89
CA THR A 76 -0.14 10.60 1.06
C THR A 76 1.28 10.22 1.49
N ALA A 77 1.49 8.95 1.81
CA ALA A 77 2.81 8.37 1.98
C ALA A 77 3.28 7.80 0.63
N SER A 78 4.53 8.07 0.24
CA SER A 78 5.16 7.43 -0.91
C SER A 78 6.06 6.30 -0.45
N ASP A 79 6.03 5.18 -1.17
CA ASP A 79 6.96 4.08 -0.97
C ASP A 79 7.66 3.73 -2.29
N ILE A 80 8.91 3.31 -2.19
CA ILE A 80 9.72 2.86 -3.33
C ILE A 80 9.84 1.35 -3.23
N ALA A 81 9.09 0.65 -4.08
CA ALA A 81 9.28 -0.78 -4.24
C ALA A 81 10.34 -0.99 -5.34
N ALA A 82 11.52 -1.47 -4.95
CA ALA A 82 12.29 -2.31 -5.86
C ALA A 82 11.50 -3.61 -6.03
N ASN A 83 11.35 -4.10 -7.27
CA ASN A 83 10.67 -5.37 -7.52
C ASN A 83 11.54 -6.53 -7.00
N ASP A 84 11.56 -6.71 -5.67
CA ASP A 84 12.36 -7.72 -5.00
C ASP A 84 11.44 -8.89 -4.62
N ARG A 85 11.66 -10.03 -5.28
CA ARG A 85 10.79 -11.22 -5.21
C ARG A 85 10.68 -11.82 -3.80
N ASP A 86 11.54 -11.41 -2.88
CA ASP A 86 11.73 -12.06 -1.58
C ASP A 86 10.73 -11.64 -0.49
N ASN A 87 9.90 -10.62 -0.72
CA ASN A 87 9.03 -10.08 0.34
C ASN A 87 7.66 -10.78 0.44
N ALA A 88 7.25 -11.56 -0.56
CA ALA A 88 5.96 -12.24 -0.59
C ALA A 88 5.89 -13.48 0.32
N GLU A 89 7.02 -14.11 0.66
CA GLU A 89 7.04 -15.40 1.36
C GLU A 89 6.98 -15.30 2.91
N ARG A 90 7.14 -14.11 3.50
CA ARG A 90 7.30 -13.95 4.96
C ARG A 90 6.00 -13.79 5.76
N ASN A 91 4.84 -13.64 5.13
CA ASN A 91 3.64 -13.14 5.82
C ASN A 91 2.65 -14.22 6.31
N SER A 92 3.06 -15.50 6.40
CA SER A 92 2.14 -16.63 6.68
C SER A 92 1.88 -16.95 8.16
N ARG A 93 2.30 -16.12 9.14
CA ARG A 93 2.18 -16.47 10.57
C ARG A 93 1.86 -15.28 11.48
N GLY A 94 0.59 -15.09 11.83
CA GLY A 94 0.20 -14.28 13.01
C GLY A 94 -1.16 -13.58 12.90
N GLY A 95 -2.12 -13.97 13.76
CA GLY A 95 -3.49 -13.45 13.83
C GLY A 95 -3.66 -12.06 14.48
N PRO A 96 -4.86 -11.73 15.00
CA PRO A 96 -5.74 -10.71 14.45
C PRO A 96 -5.66 -9.35 15.16
N GLN A 97 -5.89 -8.26 14.43
CA GLN A 97 -6.81 -7.15 14.77
C GLN A 97 -6.86 -6.15 13.59
N SER A 98 -8.02 -5.53 13.40
CA SER A 98 -8.49 -4.73 12.26
C SER A 98 -7.72 -3.47 11.88
N ASP A 99 -8.15 -2.93 10.73
CA ASP A 99 -7.89 -1.63 10.12
C ASP A 99 -6.48 -1.42 9.58
N SER A 100 -6.41 -1.51 8.25
CA SER A 100 -5.25 -1.28 7.41
C SER A 100 -4.86 0.21 7.52
N ILE A 101 -4.00 0.48 8.50
CA ILE A 101 -3.25 1.72 8.73
C ILE A 101 -1.85 1.34 9.23
#